data_AF-A0A8I2YVQ2-F1
#
_entry.id   AF-A0A8I2YVQ2-F1
#
_cell.length_a   1.000
_cell.length_b   1.000
_cell.length_c   1.000
_cell.angle_alpha   90.00
_cell.angle_beta   90.00
_cell.angle_gamma   90.00
#
_symmetry.space_group_name_H-M   'P 1'
#
loop_
_entity.id
_entity.type
_entity.pdbx_description
1 polymer ?
#
loop_
_entity_poly.entity_id
_entity_poly.type
_entity_poly.pdbx_seq_one_letter_code
_entity_poly.pdbx_strand_id
1 'polypeptide(L)'
;MKLGPREAELLALIASICPTRTWYPVHLKCMQKVEWLDLPASAQHHDLHVVAKGIKEHCERVLLFQENQPSTLFPSFPLQDEHLLKRGALRAAYLSPFETSEQPSGRNLDVRYSARDVVEVGSAERRAYTAATAVRHRTVDPSTTKNILNMVQSWPGSVSGDATLSLQYDGSWLAPDLPLIWLKAYNLLRGGDEGKWFQLLFSLPAMAYHSPNLADLVPVFIAFASNPQFQWEHPPSYVSYTLSEGYQPCRSHLVQLRFNCAYSFERSPESSEPARYNESTSDLRGRQLQMYHSRRNSDADATAHQFLNHWQCETPPQCSLNSGLYDVSDLTPKVQSHFSSRYRNLRLKEHLARIQDILDNAYSQASPIPILQYSFQPSQTVPPRTSWSLTVDELFARPALSLQAHVPPACNN
;
A
#
# COMPACT_ATOMS: atom_id res chain seq x y z
N MET A 1 -7.00 -6.75 -69.43
CA MET A 1 -8.21 -5.97 -69.05
C MET A 1 -7.74 -4.56 -68.71
N LYS A 2 -8.25 -3.51 -69.39
CA LYS A 2 -7.84 -2.12 -69.14
C LYS A 2 -8.89 -1.48 -68.23
N LEU A 3 -8.52 -1.08 -67.02
CA LEU A 3 -9.41 -0.29 -66.16
C LEU A 3 -9.41 1.17 -66.63
N GLY A 4 -10.60 1.76 -66.69
CA GLY A 4 -10.77 3.18 -66.91
C GLY A 4 -10.75 3.97 -65.59
N PRO A 5 -10.89 5.29 -65.68
CA PRO A 5 -10.87 6.17 -64.50
C PRO A 5 -12.05 5.91 -63.55
N ARG A 6 -13.22 5.53 -64.08
CA ARG A 6 -14.41 5.22 -63.27
C ARG A 6 -14.21 3.95 -62.45
N GLU A 7 -13.63 2.92 -63.05
CA GLU A 7 -13.36 1.68 -62.33
C GLU A 7 -12.26 1.88 -61.28
N ALA A 8 -11.28 2.75 -61.56
CA ALA A 8 -10.26 3.13 -60.59
C ALA A 8 -10.85 3.87 -59.38
N GLU A 9 -11.80 4.78 -59.61
CA GLU A 9 -12.54 5.47 -58.54
C GLU A 9 -13.39 4.49 -57.72
N LEU A 10 -14.11 3.57 -58.37
CA LEU A 10 -14.89 2.54 -57.68
C LEU A 10 -13.99 1.66 -56.80
N LEU A 11 -12.81 1.29 -57.29
CA LEU A 11 -11.86 0.48 -56.54
C LEU A 11 -11.33 1.22 -55.30
N ALA A 12 -11.09 2.54 -55.41
CA ALA A 12 -10.72 3.38 -54.28
C ALA A 12 -11.85 3.47 -53.25
N LEU A 13 -13.10 3.59 -53.69
CA LEU A 13 -14.26 3.56 -52.79
C LEU A 13 -14.39 2.23 -52.05
N ILE A 14 -14.24 1.09 -52.74
CA ILE A 14 -14.24 -0.23 -52.09
C ILE A 14 -13.14 -0.32 -51.02
N ALA A 15 -11.93 0.13 -51.35
CA ALA A 15 -10.82 0.16 -50.39
C ALA A 15 -11.09 1.07 -49.18
N SER A 16 -11.88 2.14 -49.36
CA SER A 16 -12.22 3.11 -48.31
C SER A 16 -13.29 2.61 -47.34
N ILE A 17 -14.03 1.55 -47.68
CA ILE A 17 -14.98 0.88 -46.77
C ILE A 17 -14.24 0.24 -45.59
N CYS A 18 -12.95 -0.10 -45.77
CA CYS A 18 -12.13 -0.59 -44.68
C CYS A 18 -11.89 0.51 -43.62
N PRO A 19 -12.08 0.24 -42.32
CA PRO A 19 -11.89 1.24 -41.27
C PRO A 19 -10.45 1.75 -41.27
N THR A 20 -10.30 3.06 -41.08
CA THR A 20 -8.97 3.68 -41.03
C THR A 20 -8.30 3.39 -39.69
N ARG A 21 -7.04 2.96 -39.74
CA ARG A 21 -6.27 2.61 -38.54
C ARG A 21 -5.00 3.42 -38.47
N THR A 22 -4.82 4.12 -37.35
CA THR A 22 -3.65 4.96 -37.10
C THR A 22 -3.05 4.67 -35.73
N TRP A 23 -1.75 4.91 -35.58
CA TRP A 23 -1.06 4.71 -34.32
C TRP A 23 -1.44 5.80 -33.31
N TYR A 24 -1.66 5.41 -32.06
CA TYR A 24 -1.91 6.35 -30.95
C TYR A 24 -1.06 6.00 -29.72
N PRO A 25 -0.40 6.99 -29.11
CA PRO A 25 0.05 8.21 -29.77
C PRO A 25 1.05 7.88 -30.89
N VAL A 26 1.06 8.70 -31.96
CA VAL A 26 1.79 8.42 -33.22
C VAL A 26 3.27 8.11 -33.00
N HIS A 27 3.92 8.77 -32.04
CA HIS A 27 5.35 8.63 -31.75
C HIS A 27 5.68 7.36 -30.95
N LEU A 28 4.74 6.80 -30.17
CA LEU A 28 4.99 5.58 -29.37
C LEU A 28 4.60 4.30 -30.11
N LYS A 29 3.62 4.39 -31.02
CA LYS A 29 3.05 3.22 -31.72
C LYS A 29 2.65 2.07 -30.77
N CYS A 30 2.22 2.40 -29.55
CA CYS A 30 1.86 1.42 -28.53
C CYS A 30 0.37 1.03 -28.57
N MET A 31 -0.50 1.92 -29.06
CA MET A 31 -1.93 1.67 -29.24
C MET A 31 -2.39 2.03 -30.66
N GLN A 32 -3.63 1.69 -31.01
CA GLN A 32 -4.24 2.09 -32.28
C GLN A 32 -5.50 2.92 -32.02
N LYS A 33 -5.76 3.89 -32.89
CA LYS A 33 -7.05 4.52 -33.09
C LYS A 33 -7.70 3.89 -34.33
N VAL A 34 -8.99 3.55 -34.24
CA VAL A 34 -9.75 3.02 -35.37
C VAL A 34 -10.90 3.97 -35.65
N GLU A 35 -11.01 4.40 -36.91
CA GLU A 35 -12.09 5.27 -37.39
C GLU A 35 -12.98 4.43 -38.31
N TRP A 36 -14.18 4.14 -37.82
CA TRP A 36 -15.20 3.40 -38.54
C TRP A 36 -16.07 4.36 -39.34
N LEU A 37 -16.50 3.93 -40.52
CA LEU A 37 -17.57 4.61 -41.24
C LEU A 37 -18.92 4.33 -40.58
N ASP A 38 -19.91 5.16 -40.89
CA ASP A 38 -21.31 4.96 -40.52
C ASP A 38 -21.96 3.84 -41.36
N LEU A 39 -21.40 2.63 -41.23
CA LEU A 39 -21.82 1.41 -41.90
C LEU A 39 -21.76 0.26 -40.88
N PRO A 40 -22.54 -0.82 -41.07
CA PRO A 40 -22.42 -2.01 -40.23
C PRO A 40 -20.99 -2.54 -40.20
N ALA A 41 -20.49 -2.91 -39.00
CA ALA A 41 -19.12 -3.38 -38.83
C ALA A 41 -18.79 -4.61 -39.70
N SER A 42 -19.77 -5.47 -39.98
CA SER A 42 -19.64 -6.64 -40.86
C SER A 42 -19.41 -6.28 -42.33
N ALA A 43 -19.85 -5.10 -42.78
CA ALA A 43 -19.61 -4.62 -44.14
C ALA A 43 -18.21 -4.00 -44.30
N GLN A 44 -17.54 -3.68 -43.19
CA GLN A 44 -16.27 -2.95 -43.15
C GLN A 44 -15.06 -3.90 -42.98
N HIS A 45 -14.97 -4.93 -43.84
CA HIS A 45 -13.95 -5.97 -43.76
C HIS A 45 -12.55 -5.49 -44.21
N HIS A 46 -11.50 -5.98 -43.56
CA HIS A 46 -10.11 -5.58 -43.85
C HIS A 46 -9.64 -6.00 -45.24
N ASP A 47 -10.10 -7.16 -45.70
CA ASP A 47 -9.69 -7.73 -46.99
C ASP A 47 -10.17 -6.89 -48.19
N LEU A 48 -11.20 -6.04 -48.03
CA LEU A 48 -11.64 -5.14 -49.09
C LEU A 48 -10.51 -4.20 -49.53
N HIS A 49 -9.74 -3.68 -48.56
CA HIS A 49 -8.56 -2.87 -48.87
C HIS A 49 -7.45 -3.71 -49.50
N VAL A 50 -7.19 -4.91 -48.97
CA VAL A 50 -6.12 -5.80 -49.44
C VAL A 50 -6.36 -6.20 -50.90
N VAL A 51 -7.56 -6.66 -51.23
CA VAL A 51 -7.94 -7.08 -52.59
C VAL A 51 -7.94 -5.89 -53.55
N ALA A 52 -8.52 -4.76 -53.15
CA ALA A 52 -8.54 -3.56 -53.98
C ALA A 52 -7.12 -3.05 -54.28
N LYS A 53 -6.23 -3.10 -53.27
CA LYS A 53 -4.82 -2.74 -53.44
C LYS A 53 -4.10 -3.71 -54.37
N GLY A 54 -4.35 -5.02 -54.24
CA GLY A 54 -3.77 -6.02 -55.13
C GLY A 54 -4.17 -5.84 -56.60
N ILE A 55 -5.45 -5.50 -56.85
CA ILE A 55 -5.93 -5.14 -58.20
C ILE A 55 -5.22 -3.88 -58.69
N LYS A 56 -5.18 -2.81 -57.89
CA LYS A 56 -4.45 -1.57 -58.22
C LYS A 56 -3.00 -1.84 -58.62
N GLU A 57 -2.26 -2.60 -57.80
CA GLU A 57 -0.85 -2.92 -58.03
C GLU A 57 -0.63 -3.79 -59.28
N HIS A 58 -1.55 -4.73 -59.55
CA HIS A 58 -1.52 -5.47 -60.82
C HIS A 58 -1.69 -4.54 -62.02
N CYS A 59 -2.63 -3.61 -61.93
CA CYS A 59 -2.92 -2.68 -63.02
C CYS A 59 -1.78 -1.70 -63.25
N GLU A 60 -1.18 -1.16 -62.18
CA GLU A 60 0.03 -0.32 -62.26
C GLU A 60 1.18 -1.08 -62.93
N ARG A 61 1.41 -2.36 -62.60
CA ARG A 61 2.43 -3.19 -63.27
C ARG A 61 2.18 -3.38 -64.76
N VAL A 62 0.92 -3.58 -65.17
CA VAL A 62 0.55 -3.75 -66.58
C VAL A 62 0.66 -2.42 -67.36
N LEU A 63 0.36 -1.29 -66.71
CA LEU A 63 0.45 0.04 -67.32
C LEU A 63 1.89 0.45 -67.66
N LEU A 64 2.90 -0.08 -66.96
CA LEU A 64 4.33 0.16 -67.28
C LEU A 64 4.70 -0.25 -68.71
N PHE A 65 3.95 -1.15 -69.33
CA PHE A 65 4.21 -1.67 -70.67
C PHE A 65 3.35 -0.99 -71.76
N GLN A 66 2.63 0.11 -71.45
CA GLN A 66 1.78 0.81 -72.40
C GLN A 66 2.32 2.21 -72.72
N GLU A 67 2.51 2.53 -74.01
CA GLU A 67 2.86 3.88 -74.46
C GLU A 67 1.66 4.84 -74.33
N ASN A 68 1.92 6.09 -73.94
CA ASN A 68 0.95 7.19 -73.79
C ASN A 68 -0.16 7.01 -72.72
N GLN A 69 0.21 6.70 -71.46
CA GLN A 69 -0.74 6.65 -70.34
C GLN A 69 -0.60 7.85 -69.38
N PRO A 70 -1.69 8.29 -68.72
CA PRO A 70 -1.67 9.37 -67.73
C PRO A 70 -0.83 9.00 -66.49
N SER A 71 -0.20 10.00 -65.87
CA SER A 71 0.80 9.82 -64.80
C SER A 71 0.29 9.14 -63.52
N THR A 72 -1.02 9.13 -63.24
CA THR A 72 -1.60 8.46 -62.05
C THR A 72 -3.05 8.01 -62.29
N LEU A 73 -3.32 6.70 -62.38
CA LEU A 73 -4.70 6.17 -62.54
C LEU A 73 -5.51 6.15 -61.23
N PHE A 74 -4.84 6.11 -60.07
CA PHE A 74 -5.46 5.92 -58.75
C PHE A 74 -5.12 7.05 -57.75
N PRO A 75 -5.44 8.32 -58.03
CA PRO A 75 -5.07 9.45 -57.18
C PRO A 75 -5.79 9.47 -55.82
N SER A 76 -6.98 8.87 -55.72
CA SER A 76 -7.83 8.87 -54.53
C SER A 76 -7.75 7.58 -53.71
N PHE A 77 -6.82 6.68 -54.02
CA PHE A 77 -6.74 5.40 -53.32
C PHE A 77 -6.32 5.61 -51.85
N PRO A 78 -7.07 5.09 -50.88
CA PRO A 78 -6.79 5.36 -49.47
C PRO A 78 -5.46 4.76 -49.04
N LEU A 79 -4.70 5.51 -48.23
CA LEU A 79 -3.49 5.01 -47.57
C LEU A 79 -3.88 4.36 -46.24
N GLN A 80 -3.37 3.15 -45.99
CA GLN A 80 -3.52 2.45 -44.71
C GLN A 80 -2.16 1.99 -44.21
N ASP A 81 -1.97 2.00 -42.90
CA ASP A 81 -0.79 1.37 -42.27
C ASP A 81 -0.94 -0.16 -42.35
N GLU A 82 -0.09 -0.79 -43.15
CA GLU A 82 -0.15 -2.23 -43.41
C GLU A 82 -0.06 -3.07 -42.14
N HIS A 83 0.74 -2.62 -41.17
CA HIS A 83 0.93 -3.35 -39.92
C HIS A 83 -0.36 -3.31 -39.07
N LEU A 84 -1.00 -2.15 -38.96
CA LEU A 84 -2.27 -2.02 -38.26
C LEU A 84 -3.42 -2.73 -38.98
N LEU A 85 -3.44 -2.72 -40.31
CA LEU A 85 -4.40 -3.45 -41.11
C LEU A 85 -4.27 -4.96 -40.87
N LYS A 86 -3.05 -5.49 -40.95
CA LYS A 86 -2.75 -6.91 -40.68
C LYS A 86 -3.08 -7.30 -39.24
N ARG A 87 -2.75 -6.46 -38.26
CA ARG A 87 -3.11 -6.68 -36.85
C ARG A 87 -4.62 -6.71 -36.65
N GLY A 88 -5.35 -5.84 -37.35
CA GLY A 88 -6.80 -5.82 -37.34
C GLY A 88 -7.40 -7.09 -37.95
N ALA A 89 -6.90 -7.51 -39.12
CA ALA A 89 -7.34 -8.71 -39.81
C ALA A 89 -7.10 -9.97 -38.96
N LEU A 90 -5.91 -10.11 -38.36
CA LEU A 90 -5.58 -11.21 -37.44
C LEU A 90 -6.55 -11.31 -36.26
N ARG A 91 -6.91 -10.16 -35.67
CA ARG A 91 -7.88 -10.13 -34.56
C ARG A 91 -9.31 -10.42 -35.01
N ALA A 92 -9.67 -10.12 -36.26
CA ALA A 92 -11.00 -10.36 -36.79
C ALA A 92 -11.12 -11.74 -37.47
N ALA A 93 -10.02 -12.45 -37.70
CA ALA A 93 -9.99 -13.70 -38.46
C ALA A 93 -10.93 -14.78 -37.91
N TYR A 94 -11.17 -14.81 -36.59
CA TYR A 94 -12.11 -15.77 -35.98
C TYR A 94 -13.59 -15.44 -36.25
N LEU A 95 -13.90 -14.22 -36.72
CA LEU A 95 -15.25 -13.77 -37.06
C LEU A 95 -15.59 -14.02 -38.52
N SER A 96 -14.59 -14.28 -39.37
CA SER A 96 -14.76 -14.46 -40.80
C SER A 96 -14.71 -15.95 -41.18
N PRO A 97 -15.60 -16.42 -42.06
CA PRO A 97 -15.53 -17.78 -42.60
C PRO A 97 -14.17 -18.07 -43.25
N PHE A 98 -13.66 -19.28 -43.06
CA PHE A 98 -12.40 -19.73 -43.68
C PHE A 98 -12.41 -19.59 -45.21
N GLU A 99 -13.59 -19.75 -45.83
CA GLU A 99 -13.76 -19.70 -47.28
C GLU A 99 -13.59 -18.29 -47.87
N THR A 100 -13.76 -17.24 -47.07
CA THR A 100 -13.77 -15.85 -47.54
C THR A 100 -12.62 -15.00 -46.99
N SER A 101 -11.79 -15.57 -46.11
CA SER A 101 -10.66 -14.87 -45.51
C SER A 101 -9.35 -15.54 -45.93
N GLU A 102 -8.41 -14.75 -46.46
CA GLU A 102 -7.04 -15.22 -46.61
C GLU A 102 -6.45 -15.45 -45.23
N GLN A 103 -6.29 -16.73 -44.84
CA GLN A 103 -5.63 -17.02 -43.59
C GLN A 103 -4.20 -16.47 -43.63
N PRO A 104 -3.80 -15.70 -42.62
CA PRO A 104 -2.45 -15.19 -42.54
C PRO A 104 -1.48 -16.37 -42.59
N SER A 105 -0.59 -16.36 -43.58
CA SER A 105 0.39 -17.41 -43.80
C SER A 105 1.47 -17.31 -42.71
N GLY A 106 1.47 -18.24 -41.75
CA GLY A 106 2.48 -18.31 -40.71
C GLY A 106 2.16 -19.29 -39.59
N ARG A 107 3.13 -20.15 -39.24
CA ARG A 107 2.99 -21.18 -38.18
C ARG A 107 3.00 -20.62 -36.74
N ASN A 108 3.31 -19.33 -36.58
CA ASN A 108 3.55 -18.64 -35.30
C ASN A 108 2.92 -17.24 -35.27
N LEU A 109 1.60 -17.12 -35.40
CA LEU A 109 0.90 -15.82 -35.43
C LEU A 109 0.40 -15.37 -34.05
N ASP A 110 0.44 -16.26 -33.07
CA ASP A 110 -0.06 -15.99 -31.73
C ASP A 110 0.97 -16.43 -30.68
N VAL A 111 0.94 -15.75 -29.54
CA VAL A 111 1.77 -16.07 -28.38
C VAL A 111 0.83 -16.55 -27.29
N ARG A 112 1.25 -17.55 -26.52
CA ARG A 112 0.47 -17.98 -25.35
C ARG A 112 0.23 -16.78 -24.44
N TYR A 113 -1.04 -16.40 -24.29
CA TYR A 113 -1.41 -15.32 -23.37
C TYR A 113 -1.09 -15.76 -21.94
N SER A 114 -0.16 -15.05 -21.29
CA SER A 114 0.04 -15.17 -19.85
C SER A 114 -1.16 -14.53 -19.16
N ALA A 115 -2.00 -15.38 -18.58
CA ALA A 115 -3.24 -14.95 -17.99
C ALA A 115 -2.96 -14.11 -16.73
N ARG A 116 -3.70 -13.00 -16.58
CA ARG A 116 -3.48 -12.00 -15.51
C ARG A 116 -3.99 -12.47 -14.13
N ASP A 117 -4.71 -13.58 -14.10
CA ASP A 117 -5.22 -14.26 -12.92
C ASP A 117 -4.15 -15.13 -12.22
N VAL A 118 -3.00 -15.36 -12.87
CA VAL A 118 -1.86 -16.03 -12.23
C VAL A 118 -1.18 -15.04 -11.30
N VAL A 119 -1.64 -15.02 -10.04
CA VAL A 119 -1.10 -14.16 -9.00
C VAL A 119 0.25 -14.69 -8.54
N GLU A 120 1.32 -13.91 -8.74
CA GLU A 120 2.67 -14.29 -8.34
C GLU A 120 2.80 -14.49 -6.82
N VAL A 121 3.68 -15.41 -6.42
CA VAL A 121 4.02 -15.64 -5.02
C VAL A 121 4.70 -14.40 -4.45
N GLY A 122 3.92 -13.56 -3.79
CA GLY A 122 4.39 -12.38 -3.06
C GLY A 122 3.83 -11.07 -3.63
N SER A 123 2.95 -11.16 -4.63
CA SER A 123 2.31 -9.99 -5.22
C SER A 123 1.42 -9.24 -4.22
N ALA A 124 1.12 -7.98 -4.55
CA ALA A 124 0.23 -7.14 -3.77
C ALA A 124 -1.19 -7.72 -3.71
N GLU A 125 -1.68 -8.28 -4.81
CA GLU A 125 -2.98 -8.93 -4.94
C GLU A 125 -3.09 -10.12 -3.98
N ARG A 126 -2.03 -10.94 -3.86
CA ARG A 126 -2.04 -12.07 -2.93
C ARG A 126 -2.10 -11.61 -1.48
N ARG A 127 -1.34 -10.58 -1.09
CA ARG A 127 -1.40 -10.03 0.27
C ARG A 127 -2.78 -9.47 0.59
N ALA A 128 -3.37 -8.73 -0.36
CA ALA A 128 -4.72 -8.20 -0.22
C ALA A 128 -5.76 -9.32 -0.05
N TYR A 129 -5.67 -10.37 -0.90
CA TYR A 129 -6.52 -11.54 -0.81
C TYR A 129 -6.37 -12.28 0.52
N THR A 130 -5.14 -12.52 0.98
CA THR A 130 -4.85 -13.16 2.27
C THR A 130 -5.42 -12.32 3.42
N ALA A 131 -5.21 -11.01 3.42
CA ALA A 131 -5.77 -10.11 4.42
C ALA A 131 -7.31 -10.13 4.42
N ALA A 132 -7.94 -10.07 3.24
CA ALA A 132 -9.41 -10.10 3.12
C ALA A 132 -10.00 -11.43 3.61
N THR A 133 -9.32 -12.53 3.29
CA THR A 133 -9.68 -13.88 3.74
C THR A 133 -9.55 -13.98 5.26
N ALA A 134 -8.45 -13.46 5.83
CA ALA A 134 -8.23 -13.46 7.27
C ALA A 134 -9.32 -12.67 8.01
N VAL A 135 -9.69 -11.49 7.51
CA VAL A 135 -10.78 -10.66 8.06
C VAL A 135 -12.13 -11.37 7.94
N ARG A 136 -12.46 -11.91 6.76
CA ARG A 136 -13.73 -12.61 6.51
C ARG A 136 -13.94 -13.78 7.46
N HIS A 137 -12.87 -14.55 7.71
CA HIS A 137 -12.91 -15.70 8.62
C HIS A 137 -12.61 -15.34 10.07
N ARG A 138 -12.28 -14.07 10.38
CA ARG A 138 -11.89 -13.57 11.70
C ARG A 138 -10.76 -14.39 12.33
N THR A 139 -9.79 -14.72 11.49
CA THR A 139 -8.70 -15.65 11.81
C THR A 139 -7.43 -14.90 12.13
N VAL A 140 -6.69 -15.46 13.08
CA VAL A 140 -5.52 -14.84 13.69
C VAL A 140 -4.34 -15.77 13.39
N ASP A 141 -3.36 -15.31 12.62
CA ASP A 141 -2.20 -16.11 12.22
C ASP A 141 -1.06 -15.97 13.27
N PRO A 142 -0.66 -17.05 13.95
CA PRO A 142 0.38 -17.04 14.98
C PRO A 142 1.80 -16.75 14.45
N SER A 143 2.03 -16.78 13.15
CA SER A 143 3.35 -16.50 12.55
C SER A 143 3.73 -15.01 12.52
N THR A 144 2.80 -14.12 12.89
CA THR A 144 2.95 -12.67 12.77
C THR A 144 3.20 -11.94 14.09
N THR A 145 3.54 -12.67 15.15
CA THR A 145 3.84 -12.13 16.48
C THR A 145 5.11 -11.27 16.47
N LYS A 146 4.97 -10.03 15.97
CA LYS A 146 5.99 -9.00 16.10
C LYS A 146 6.01 -8.55 17.54
N ASN A 147 7.21 -8.29 18.05
CA ASN A 147 7.37 -7.56 19.30
C ASN A 147 6.82 -6.14 19.10
N ILE A 148 5.60 -5.90 19.59
CA ILE A 148 4.89 -4.63 19.39
C ILE A 148 5.68 -3.48 20.00
N LEU A 149 6.31 -3.69 21.16
CA LEU A 149 7.11 -2.67 21.80
C LEU A 149 8.26 -2.20 20.89
N ASN A 150 9.02 -3.14 20.32
CA ASN A 150 10.12 -2.82 19.40
C ASN A 150 9.61 -2.10 18.15
N MET A 151 8.44 -2.49 17.64
CA MET A 151 7.82 -1.82 16.49
C MET A 151 7.46 -0.37 16.81
N VAL A 152 6.75 -0.13 17.92
CA VAL A 152 6.35 1.22 18.32
C VAL A 152 7.58 2.08 18.64
N GLN A 153 8.63 1.50 19.24
CA GLN A 153 9.92 2.18 19.48
C GLN A 153 10.68 2.52 18.19
N SER A 154 10.48 1.76 17.12
CA SER A 154 11.16 2.00 15.84
C SER A 154 10.60 3.21 15.08
N TRP A 155 9.42 3.69 15.48
CA TRP A 155 8.78 4.78 14.77
C TRP A 155 9.44 6.13 15.06
N PRO A 156 9.53 7.00 14.03
CA PRO A 156 10.00 8.37 14.22
C PRO A 156 8.94 9.21 14.96
N GLY A 157 9.40 10.05 15.90
CA GLY A 157 8.57 11.05 16.56
C GLY A 157 7.77 10.51 17.75
N SER A 158 6.54 11.01 17.91
CA SER A 158 5.67 10.72 19.05
C SER A 158 4.45 9.92 18.60
N VAL A 159 4.01 8.99 19.44
CA VAL A 159 2.73 8.28 19.25
C VAL A 159 1.59 9.19 19.72
N SER A 160 0.57 9.37 18.89
CA SER A 160 -0.63 10.14 19.26
C SER A 160 -1.65 9.27 19.98
N GLY A 161 -2.26 9.82 21.03
CA GLY A 161 -3.44 9.27 21.69
C GLY A 161 -4.75 9.92 21.26
N ASP A 162 -4.72 10.99 20.47
CA ASP A 162 -5.86 11.86 20.14
C ASP A 162 -6.24 11.90 18.65
N ALA A 163 -5.57 11.11 17.81
CA ALA A 163 -5.82 11.10 16.37
C ALA A 163 -7.26 10.72 16.00
N THR A 164 -7.70 11.27 14.87
CA THR A 164 -8.95 10.88 14.20
C THR A 164 -8.69 9.71 13.26
N LEU A 165 -9.44 8.62 13.42
CA LEU A 165 -9.41 7.47 12.54
C LEU A 165 -10.82 6.95 12.34
N SER A 166 -11.14 6.54 11.11
CA SER A 166 -12.28 5.69 10.79
C SER A 166 -11.75 4.33 10.33
N LEU A 167 -12.40 3.23 10.73
CA LEU A 167 -12.08 1.91 10.20
C LEU A 167 -12.61 1.72 8.76
N GLN A 168 -13.53 2.61 8.32
CA GLN A 168 -14.01 2.64 6.94
C GLN A 168 -12.84 2.88 5.99
N TYR A 169 -12.90 2.24 4.83
CA TYR A 169 -11.88 2.43 3.82
C TYR A 169 -11.90 3.87 3.29
N ASP A 170 -10.72 4.47 3.33
CA ASP A 170 -10.36 5.66 2.57
C ASP A 170 -8.93 5.46 2.02
N GLY A 171 -8.45 6.39 1.19
CA GLY A 171 -7.12 6.30 0.61
C GLY A 171 -5.97 6.30 1.64
N SER A 172 -6.20 6.75 2.88
CA SER A 172 -5.17 6.79 3.93
C SER A 172 -4.77 5.39 4.41
N TRP A 173 -5.67 4.41 4.29
CA TRP A 173 -5.39 3.02 4.63
C TRP A 173 -4.38 2.34 3.70
N LEU A 174 -4.08 2.90 2.52
CA LEU A 174 -3.02 2.37 1.65
C LEU A 174 -1.63 2.52 2.30
N ALA A 175 -1.39 3.64 3.00
CA ALA A 175 -0.12 3.95 3.64
C ALA A 175 -0.36 4.70 4.96
N PRO A 176 -0.92 4.02 5.99
CA PRO A 176 -1.30 4.67 7.24
C PRO A 176 -0.07 5.12 8.03
N ASP A 177 -0.17 6.31 8.64
CA ASP A 177 0.81 6.80 9.61
C ASP A 177 0.56 6.15 10.98
N LEU A 178 1.18 4.99 11.21
CA LEU A 178 0.97 4.17 12.41
C LEU A 178 1.21 4.93 13.73
N PRO A 179 2.27 5.74 13.90
CA PRO A 179 2.44 6.61 15.08
C PRO A 179 1.21 7.43 15.42
N LEU A 180 0.51 7.95 14.42
CA LEU A 180 -0.69 8.73 14.63
C LEU A 180 -1.89 7.85 14.94
N ILE A 181 -2.08 6.77 14.17
CA ILE A 181 -3.35 6.04 14.21
C ILE A 181 -3.38 4.85 15.16
N TRP A 182 -2.24 4.35 15.65
CA TRP A 182 -2.13 3.06 16.37
C TRP A 182 -3.06 2.96 17.58
N LEU A 183 -2.98 3.89 18.53
CA LEU A 183 -3.81 3.86 19.74
C LEU A 183 -5.28 4.07 19.43
N LYS A 184 -5.60 4.84 18.39
CA LYS A 184 -6.98 5.02 17.94
C LYS A 184 -7.54 3.77 17.27
N ALA A 185 -6.76 3.13 16.41
CA ALA A 185 -7.10 1.85 15.78
C ALA A 185 -7.35 0.79 16.85
N TYR A 186 -6.43 0.64 17.81
CA TYR A 186 -6.60 -0.25 18.95
C TYR A 186 -7.93 -0.01 19.69
N ASN A 187 -8.23 1.25 20.01
CA ASN A 187 -9.46 1.63 20.70
C ASN A 187 -10.75 1.33 19.91
N LEU A 188 -10.73 1.52 18.59
CA LEU A 188 -11.90 1.22 17.73
C LEU A 188 -12.09 -0.29 17.56
N LEU A 189 -10.99 -1.02 17.38
CA LEU A 189 -11.01 -2.47 17.13
C LEU A 189 -11.50 -3.25 18.34
N ARG A 190 -11.04 -2.91 19.55
CA ARG A 190 -11.44 -3.60 20.79
C ARG A 190 -12.92 -3.44 21.14
N GLY A 191 -13.63 -2.47 20.56
CA GLY A 191 -15.06 -2.26 20.80
C GLY A 191 -15.94 -3.41 20.26
N GLY A 192 -17.13 -3.61 20.81
CA GLY A 192 -18.04 -4.71 20.44
C GLY A 192 -18.88 -4.52 19.18
N ASP A 193 -18.57 -3.54 18.33
CA ASP A 193 -19.36 -3.26 17.11
C ASP A 193 -19.11 -4.30 16.02
N GLU A 194 -20.12 -5.07 15.62
CA GLU A 194 -20.02 -6.03 14.52
C GLU A 194 -19.87 -5.35 13.14
N GLY A 195 -20.32 -4.10 13.00
CA GLY A 195 -20.19 -3.30 11.78
C GLY A 195 -18.73 -3.09 11.36
N LYS A 196 -17.79 -3.12 12.31
CA LYS A 196 -16.36 -2.95 12.07
C LYS A 196 -15.79 -3.98 11.09
N TRP A 197 -16.30 -5.22 11.09
CA TRP A 197 -15.78 -6.28 10.22
C TRP A 197 -15.97 -5.98 8.73
N PHE A 198 -17.09 -5.34 8.38
CA PHE A 198 -17.34 -4.88 7.00
C PHE A 198 -16.38 -3.75 6.62
N GLN A 199 -16.03 -2.88 7.57
CA GLN A 199 -15.08 -1.80 7.36
C GLN A 199 -13.66 -2.34 7.16
N LEU A 200 -13.23 -3.26 8.04
CA LEU A 200 -11.94 -3.95 7.96
C LEU A 200 -11.75 -4.78 6.69
N LEU A 201 -12.84 -5.30 6.12
CA LEU A 201 -12.80 -6.06 4.88
C LEU A 201 -12.30 -5.24 3.68
N PHE A 202 -12.35 -3.90 3.77
CA PHE A 202 -11.82 -3.02 2.74
C PHE A 202 -10.53 -2.31 3.19
N SER A 203 -10.43 -1.89 4.45
CA SER A 203 -9.26 -1.14 4.92
C SER A 203 -7.99 -2.00 5.09
N LEU A 204 -8.07 -3.17 5.73
CA LEU A 204 -6.90 -4.01 5.96
C LEU A 204 -6.31 -4.62 4.67
N PRO A 205 -7.12 -5.08 3.70
CA PRO A 205 -6.60 -5.52 2.41
C PRO A 205 -5.93 -4.41 1.61
N ALA A 206 -6.46 -3.18 1.65
CA ALA A 206 -5.83 -2.04 1.01
C ALA A 206 -4.45 -1.73 1.62
N MET A 207 -4.34 -1.78 2.95
CA MET A 207 -3.07 -1.65 3.66
C MET A 207 -2.08 -2.75 3.25
N ALA A 208 -2.50 -4.02 3.24
CA ALA A 208 -1.64 -5.14 2.87
C ALA A 208 -1.22 -5.13 1.38
N TYR A 209 -2.10 -4.60 0.51
CA TYR A 209 -1.81 -4.42 -0.92
C TYR A 209 -0.63 -3.47 -1.12
N HIS A 210 -0.76 -2.24 -0.61
CA HIS A 210 0.16 -1.14 -0.89
C HIS A 210 1.39 -1.11 0.04
N SER A 211 1.21 -1.50 1.32
CA SER A 211 2.24 -1.43 2.35
C SER A 211 2.69 -2.83 2.80
N PRO A 212 3.62 -3.48 2.06
CA PRO A 212 4.05 -4.86 2.36
C PRO A 212 4.61 -5.03 3.78
N ASN A 213 5.34 -4.03 4.29
CA ASN A 213 5.91 -4.05 5.64
C ASN A 213 4.85 -4.06 6.75
N LEU A 214 3.62 -3.62 6.42
CA LEU A 214 2.48 -3.56 7.33
C LEU A 214 1.52 -4.74 7.16
N ALA A 215 1.74 -5.62 6.18
CA ALA A 215 0.87 -6.78 5.97
C ALA A 215 0.83 -7.69 7.22
N ASP A 216 1.95 -7.81 7.92
CA ASP A 216 2.05 -8.59 9.17
C ASP A 216 1.26 -7.97 10.35
N LEU A 217 0.78 -6.73 10.22
CA LEU A 217 -0.10 -6.11 11.24
C LEU A 217 -1.56 -6.49 11.07
N VAL A 218 -1.95 -7.03 9.90
CA VAL A 218 -3.34 -7.44 9.67
C VAL A 218 -3.81 -8.44 10.72
N PRO A 219 -3.07 -9.51 11.06
CA PRO A 219 -3.51 -10.44 12.10
C PRO A 219 -3.56 -9.80 13.49
N VAL A 220 -2.69 -8.83 13.79
CA VAL A 220 -2.70 -8.09 15.06
C VAL A 220 -3.99 -7.26 15.19
N PHE A 221 -4.38 -6.55 14.12
CA PHE A 221 -5.64 -5.80 14.11
C PHE A 221 -6.87 -6.70 14.17
N ILE A 222 -6.85 -7.86 13.51
CA ILE A 222 -7.91 -8.86 13.65
C ILE A 222 -7.99 -9.37 15.09
N ALA A 223 -6.86 -9.65 15.73
CA ALA A 223 -6.81 -10.09 17.12
C ALA A 223 -7.37 -9.05 18.08
N PHE A 224 -7.07 -7.76 17.89
CA PHE A 224 -7.71 -6.67 18.65
C PHE A 224 -9.23 -6.65 18.47
N ALA A 225 -9.71 -6.98 17.27
CA ALA A 225 -11.15 -6.99 16.98
C ALA A 225 -11.90 -8.24 17.46
N SER A 226 -11.22 -9.38 17.54
CA SER A 226 -11.84 -10.68 17.85
C SER A 226 -11.68 -11.12 19.31
N ASN A 227 -10.59 -10.74 19.99
CA ASN A 227 -10.36 -11.18 21.37
C ASN A 227 -11.04 -10.24 22.38
N PRO A 228 -12.05 -10.71 23.14
CA PRO A 228 -12.79 -9.88 24.08
C PRO A 228 -11.95 -9.38 25.26
N GLN A 229 -10.78 -9.97 25.55
CA GLN A 229 -9.91 -9.51 26.64
C GLN A 229 -9.44 -8.06 26.42
N PHE A 230 -9.27 -7.63 25.16
CA PHE A 230 -8.87 -6.26 24.83
C PHE A 230 -9.92 -5.21 25.20
N GLN A 231 -11.19 -5.59 25.40
CA GLN A 231 -12.23 -4.66 25.89
C GLN A 231 -11.87 -4.07 27.26
N TRP A 232 -11.16 -4.85 28.08
CA TRP A 232 -10.79 -4.49 29.45
C TRP A 232 -9.38 -3.93 29.58
N GLU A 233 -8.55 -4.04 28.53
CA GLU A 233 -7.17 -3.53 28.53
C GLU A 233 -7.15 -2.10 27.96
N HIS A 234 -7.30 -1.10 28.83
CA HIS A 234 -7.35 0.31 28.43
C HIS A 234 -5.95 0.90 28.21
N PRO A 235 -5.74 1.64 27.10
CA PRO A 235 -4.49 2.36 26.92
C PRO A 235 -4.43 3.52 27.92
N PRO A 236 -3.22 4.00 28.26
CA PRO A 236 -3.08 5.23 29.02
C PRO A 236 -3.74 6.40 28.25
N SER A 237 -4.30 7.37 28.98
CA SER A 237 -5.18 8.42 28.44
C SER A 237 -4.46 9.69 28.00
N TYR A 238 -3.14 9.62 27.76
CA TYR A 238 -2.35 10.78 27.38
C TYR A 238 -2.45 11.07 25.89
N VAL A 239 -2.33 12.37 25.56
CA VAL A 239 -2.46 12.90 24.19
C VAL A 239 -1.27 12.50 23.31
N SER A 240 -0.07 12.40 23.87
CA SER A 240 1.13 12.04 23.11
C SER A 240 2.18 11.31 23.96
N TYR A 241 2.99 10.48 23.30
CA TYR A 241 4.07 9.68 23.88
C TYR A 241 5.34 9.82 23.05
N THR A 242 6.40 10.40 23.61
CA THR A 242 7.67 10.64 22.92
C THR A 242 8.70 9.61 23.36
N LEU A 243 8.64 8.40 22.78
CA LEU A 243 9.44 7.25 23.22
C LEU A 243 10.96 7.46 23.13
N SER A 244 11.42 8.36 22.26
CA SER A 244 12.84 8.73 22.13
C SER A 244 13.43 9.36 23.40
N GLU A 245 12.60 9.91 24.29
CA GLU A 245 13.03 10.44 25.58
C GLU A 245 13.33 9.35 26.62
N GLY A 246 12.99 8.10 26.31
CA GLY A 246 13.18 6.94 27.17
C GLY A 246 12.10 6.79 28.23
N TYR A 247 12.33 5.84 29.14
CA TYR A 247 11.35 5.41 30.13
C TYR A 247 11.68 5.82 31.56
N GLN A 248 12.91 6.26 31.83
CA GLN A 248 13.40 6.59 33.17
C GLN A 248 14.17 7.91 33.13
N PRO A 249 14.05 8.79 34.16
CA PRO A 249 14.84 10.00 34.25
C PRO A 249 16.35 9.70 34.28
N CYS A 250 17.14 10.56 33.66
CA CYS A 250 18.59 10.39 33.62
C CYS A 250 19.27 11.25 34.69
N ARG A 251 20.13 10.63 35.53
CA ARG A 251 20.87 11.32 36.60
C ARG A 251 21.63 12.55 36.08
N SER A 252 22.36 12.40 34.98
CA SER A 252 23.18 13.48 34.43
C SER A 252 22.33 14.68 34.00
N HIS A 253 21.16 14.43 33.42
CA HIS A 253 20.24 15.50 33.01
C HIS A 253 19.62 16.22 34.21
N LEU A 254 19.24 15.51 35.27
CA LEU A 254 18.72 16.12 36.49
C LEU A 254 19.76 16.99 37.20
N VAL A 255 21.01 16.51 37.25
CA VAL A 255 22.15 17.28 37.77
C VAL A 255 22.38 18.55 36.93
N GLN A 256 22.33 18.45 35.60
CA GLN A 256 22.46 19.60 34.70
C GLN A 256 21.32 20.61 34.86
N LEU A 257 20.06 20.16 34.94
CA LEU A 257 18.91 21.04 35.17
C LEU A 257 19.09 21.85 36.45
N ARG A 258 19.52 21.20 37.53
CA ARG A 258 19.77 21.90 38.80
C ARG A 258 20.93 22.88 38.69
N PHE A 259 22.01 22.51 38.01
CA PHE A 259 23.13 23.42 37.78
C PHE A 259 22.71 24.69 37.02
N ASN A 260 21.82 24.55 36.04
CA ASN A 260 21.35 25.67 35.21
C ASN A 260 20.41 26.62 35.97
N CYS A 261 19.71 26.14 37.00
CA CYS A 261 18.80 26.94 37.81
C CYS A 261 19.45 27.45 39.12
N ALA A 262 20.74 27.21 39.33
CA ALA A 262 21.46 27.74 40.49
C ALA A 262 21.78 29.23 40.31
N TYR A 263 21.60 30.04 41.35
CA TYR A 263 22.08 31.42 41.34
C TYR A 263 23.62 31.47 41.29
N SER A 264 24.15 32.59 40.77
CA SER A 264 25.60 32.83 40.76
C SER A 264 26.14 32.92 42.19
N PHE A 265 27.44 32.70 42.35
CA PHE A 265 28.12 32.74 43.64
C PHE A 265 27.83 34.04 44.42
N GLU A 266 27.81 35.17 43.72
CA GLU A 266 27.59 36.51 44.28
C GLU A 266 26.21 36.70 44.91
N ARG A 267 25.24 35.88 44.51
CA ARG A 267 23.87 35.89 45.04
C ARG A 267 23.63 34.76 46.04
N SER A 268 24.65 33.95 46.32
CA SER A 268 24.53 32.80 47.20
C SER A 268 24.79 33.19 48.67
N PRO A 269 24.19 32.50 49.64
CA PRO A 269 24.45 32.74 51.07
C PRO A 269 25.93 32.61 51.44
N GLU A 270 26.66 31.71 50.77
CA GLU A 270 28.08 31.44 51.02
C GLU A 270 28.98 32.65 50.72
N SER A 271 28.57 33.54 49.83
CA SER A 271 29.31 34.79 49.56
C SER A 271 29.28 35.79 50.71
N SER A 272 28.28 35.67 51.61
CA SER A 272 28.08 36.54 52.76
C SER A 272 28.69 35.97 54.05
N GLU A 273 29.36 34.82 53.99
CA GLU A 273 29.99 34.19 55.15
C GLU A 273 31.17 35.03 55.66
N PRO A 274 31.25 35.33 56.97
CA PRO A 274 32.28 36.20 57.53
C PRO A 274 33.67 35.55 57.53
N ALA A 275 34.68 36.40 57.62
CA ALA A 275 36.08 35.99 57.78
C ALA A 275 36.30 35.28 59.13
N ARG A 276 37.12 34.23 59.12
CA ARG A 276 37.62 33.59 60.33
C ARG A 276 38.77 34.40 60.93
N TYR A 277 39.07 34.14 62.19
CA TYR A 277 40.19 34.77 62.88
C TYR A 277 41.52 34.50 62.13
N ASN A 278 42.25 35.57 61.78
CA ASN A 278 43.50 35.54 60.99
C ASN A 278 43.38 34.97 59.55
N GLU A 279 42.19 34.98 58.95
CA GLU A 279 41.99 34.54 57.56
C GLU A 279 42.34 35.66 56.57
N SER A 280 43.15 35.35 55.55
CA SER A 280 43.43 36.31 54.48
C SER A 280 42.21 36.50 53.57
N THR A 281 42.15 37.61 52.83
CA THR A 281 41.07 37.85 51.86
C THR A 281 41.03 36.81 50.74
N SER A 282 42.19 36.29 50.33
CA SER A 282 42.31 35.21 49.36
C SER A 282 41.77 33.89 49.92
N ASP A 283 42.11 33.58 51.18
CA ASP A 283 41.66 32.35 51.84
C ASP A 283 40.14 32.37 52.11
N LEU A 284 39.60 33.53 52.51
CA LEU A 284 38.17 33.75 52.65
C LEU A 284 37.44 33.47 51.33
N ARG A 285 37.89 34.11 50.23
CA ARG A 285 37.27 33.93 48.90
C ARG A 285 37.36 32.46 48.44
N GLY A 286 38.52 31.83 48.63
CA GLY A 286 38.74 30.42 48.30
C GLY A 286 37.81 29.49 49.07
N ARG A 287 37.65 29.72 50.39
CA ARG A 287 36.74 28.95 51.24
C ARG A 287 35.28 29.14 50.84
N GLN A 288 34.84 30.37 50.60
CA GLN A 288 33.47 30.66 50.20
C GLN A 288 33.12 29.98 48.86
N LEU A 289 34.00 30.05 47.86
CA LEU A 289 33.83 29.36 46.57
C LEU A 289 33.81 27.84 46.75
N GLN A 290 34.70 27.28 47.58
CA GLN A 290 34.71 25.85 47.87
C GLN A 290 33.42 25.40 48.55
N MET A 291 32.90 26.16 49.51
CA MET A 291 31.63 25.89 50.18
C MET A 291 30.46 25.93 49.19
N TYR A 292 30.42 26.94 48.31
CA TYR A 292 29.42 27.05 47.25
C TYR A 292 29.45 25.84 46.30
N HIS A 293 30.63 25.49 45.77
CA HIS A 293 30.78 24.33 44.88
C HIS A 293 30.44 23.01 45.56
N SER A 294 30.89 22.80 46.80
CA SER A 294 30.61 21.58 47.57
C SER A 294 29.12 21.44 47.85
N ARG A 295 28.44 22.52 48.26
CA ARG A 295 26.99 22.50 48.50
C ARG A 295 26.25 22.23 47.21
N ARG A 296 26.56 22.95 46.12
CA ARG A 296 25.93 22.78 44.80
C ARG A 296 26.06 21.34 44.28
N ASN A 297 27.21 20.70 44.46
CA ASN A 297 27.43 19.30 44.07
C ASN A 297 26.65 18.32 44.96
N SER A 298 26.72 18.47 46.28
CA SER A 298 26.01 17.60 47.22
C SER A 298 24.49 17.69 47.05
N ASP A 299 23.98 18.89 46.84
CA ASP A 299 22.59 19.20 46.58
C ASP A 299 22.09 18.59 45.26
N ALA A 300 22.89 18.69 44.19
CA ALA A 300 22.56 18.09 42.90
C ALA A 300 22.50 16.56 42.98
N ASP A 301 23.37 15.96 43.80
CA ASP A 301 23.38 14.51 43.97
C ASP A 301 22.22 14.00 44.84
N ALA A 302 21.99 14.61 46.01
CA ALA A 302 20.86 14.29 46.88
C ALA A 302 19.52 14.50 46.15
N THR A 303 19.44 15.65 45.50
CA THR A 303 18.75 15.91 44.24
C THR A 303 18.24 14.74 43.42
N ALA A 304 19.13 14.32 42.55
CA ALA A 304 18.91 13.25 41.60
C ALA A 304 18.58 11.94 42.30
N HIS A 305 19.17 11.63 43.46
CA HIS A 305 18.83 10.42 44.21
C HIS A 305 17.38 10.38 44.67
N GLN A 306 16.86 11.45 45.27
CA GLN A 306 15.47 11.53 45.71
C GLN A 306 14.51 11.37 44.51
N PHE A 307 14.84 12.03 43.42
CA PHE A 307 14.07 11.99 42.19
C PHE A 307 14.08 10.61 41.51
N LEU A 308 15.24 9.94 41.46
CA LEU A 308 15.39 8.60 40.90
C LEU A 308 14.79 7.50 41.79
N ASN A 309 14.57 7.75 43.07
CA ASN A 309 13.91 6.78 43.93
C ASN A 309 12.37 6.83 43.80
N HIS A 310 11.80 7.92 43.30
CA HIS A 310 10.34 8.16 43.30
C HIS A 310 9.78 8.48 41.91
N TRP A 311 10.51 8.09 40.85
CA TRP A 311 10.18 8.49 39.48
C TRP A 311 8.96 7.79 38.87
N GLN A 312 8.45 6.72 39.47
CA GLN A 312 7.27 5.99 39.00
C GLN A 312 5.94 6.75 39.27
N CYS A 313 6.01 8.08 39.32
CA CYS A 313 4.88 8.98 39.51
C CYS A 313 4.94 10.06 38.42
N GLU A 314 3.77 10.50 37.95
CA GLU A 314 3.68 11.60 36.97
C GLU A 314 4.20 12.92 37.54
N THR A 315 3.97 13.11 38.83
CA THR A 315 4.40 14.28 39.59
C THR A 315 5.62 13.89 40.42
N PRO A 316 6.78 14.53 40.22
CA PRO A 316 7.95 14.28 41.02
C PRO A 316 7.67 14.67 42.49
N PRO A 317 8.32 14.02 43.47
CA PRO A 317 8.17 14.41 44.87
C PRO A 317 8.52 15.88 45.07
N GLN A 318 7.83 16.55 46.00
CA GLN A 318 8.15 17.92 46.38
C GLN A 318 9.61 18.00 46.81
N CYS A 319 10.33 18.87 46.13
CA CYS A 319 11.74 19.06 46.34
C CYS A 319 11.91 20.13 47.42
N SER A 320 12.47 19.76 48.58
CA SER A 320 12.83 20.71 49.64
C SER A 320 14.06 21.51 49.17
N LEU A 321 13.83 22.45 48.25
CA LEU A 321 14.87 23.27 47.65
C LEU A 321 15.05 24.53 48.49
N ASN A 322 16.31 24.89 48.73
CA ASN A 322 16.63 26.19 49.31
C ASN A 322 16.37 27.28 48.26
N SER A 323 15.30 28.04 48.45
CA SER A 323 14.90 29.16 47.59
C SER A 323 15.93 30.29 47.54
N GLY A 324 16.90 30.32 48.45
CA GLY A 324 18.02 31.26 48.42
C GLY A 324 19.17 30.88 47.47
N LEU A 325 19.26 29.63 47.02
CA LEU A 325 20.33 29.15 46.11
C LEU A 325 19.86 28.79 44.70
N TYR A 326 18.57 28.47 44.53
CA TYR A 326 18.03 28.02 43.26
C TYR A 326 16.78 28.80 42.88
N ASP A 327 16.63 29.05 41.60
CA ASP A 327 15.37 29.50 41.03
C ASP A 327 14.38 28.33 40.98
N VAL A 328 13.65 28.15 42.08
CA VAL A 328 12.63 27.10 42.23
C VAL A 328 11.51 27.27 41.19
N SER A 329 11.23 28.51 40.77
CA SER A 329 10.17 28.81 39.82
C SER A 329 10.49 28.34 38.40
N ASP A 330 11.77 28.39 38.01
CA ASP A 330 12.27 27.89 36.73
C ASP A 330 12.58 26.37 36.77
N LEU A 331 13.09 25.85 37.89
CA LEU A 331 13.49 24.45 38.01
C LEU A 331 12.29 23.49 38.04
N THR A 332 11.26 23.82 38.83
CA THR A 332 10.08 22.94 39.03
C THR A 332 9.39 22.53 37.74
N PRO A 333 9.02 23.44 36.80
CA PRO A 333 8.35 23.05 35.56
C PRO A 333 9.26 22.22 34.63
N LYS A 334 10.57 22.46 34.63
CA LYS A 334 11.54 21.69 33.82
C LYS A 334 11.65 20.26 34.32
N VAL A 335 11.75 20.06 35.64
CA VAL A 335 11.76 18.72 36.23
C VAL A 335 10.41 18.03 36.01
N GLN A 336 9.29 18.72 36.23
CA GLN A 336 7.96 18.19 35.98
C GLN A 336 7.82 17.67 34.54
N SER A 337 8.17 18.49 33.54
CA SER A 337 8.11 18.09 32.13
C SER A 337 8.98 16.86 31.82
N HIS A 338 10.21 16.83 32.34
CA HIS A 338 11.14 15.71 32.15
C HIS A 338 10.61 14.39 32.73
N PHE A 339 9.95 14.46 33.89
CA PHE A 339 9.34 13.32 34.57
C PHE A 339 8.05 12.86 33.88
N SER A 340 7.12 13.78 33.64
CA SER A 340 5.81 13.45 33.09
C SER A 340 5.93 12.77 31.73
N SER A 341 6.82 13.24 30.84
CA SER A 341 7.03 12.60 29.53
C SER A 341 7.49 11.13 29.64
N ARG A 342 8.48 10.85 30.50
CA ARG A 342 9.01 9.50 30.72
C ARG A 342 8.03 8.59 31.43
N TYR A 343 7.27 9.14 32.38
CA TYR A 343 6.20 8.41 33.04
C TYR A 343 5.10 8.00 32.05
N ARG A 344 4.69 8.88 31.13
CA ARG A 344 3.77 8.55 30.04
C ARG A 344 4.30 7.41 29.18
N ASN A 345 5.58 7.49 28.78
CA ASN A 345 6.25 6.43 28.02
C ASN A 345 6.29 5.10 28.79
N LEU A 346 6.55 5.14 30.10
CA LEU A 346 6.52 3.95 30.95
C LEU A 346 5.13 3.32 30.96
N ARG A 347 4.07 4.12 31.16
CA ARG A 347 2.69 3.63 31.15
C ARG A 347 2.32 3.00 29.82
N LEU A 348 2.76 3.60 28.70
CA LEU A 348 2.57 3.00 27.39
C LEU A 348 3.35 1.69 27.25
N LYS A 349 4.61 1.63 27.69
CA LYS A 349 5.42 0.40 27.66
C LYS A 349 4.76 -0.74 28.44
N GLU A 350 4.29 -0.46 29.66
CA GLU A 350 3.58 -1.43 30.50
C GLU A 350 2.31 -1.95 29.82
N HIS A 351 1.56 -1.06 29.17
CA HIS A 351 0.36 -1.42 28.41
C HIS A 351 0.68 -2.27 27.18
N LEU A 352 1.69 -1.90 26.38
CA LEU A 352 2.12 -2.68 25.21
C LEU A 352 2.63 -4.07 25.62
N ALA A 353 3.27 -4.21 26.77
CA ALA A 353 3.66 -5.51 27.30
C ALA A 353 2.44 -6.39 27.61
N ARG A 354 1.42 -5.85 28.28
CA ARG A 354 0.16 -6.59 28.53
C ARG A 354 -0.57 -6.96 27.24
N ILE A 355 -0.58 -6.06 26.24
CA ILE A 355 -1.13 -6.37 24.91
C ILE A 355 -0.37 -7.55 24.30
N GLN A 356 0.96 -7.54 24.35
CA GLN A 356 1.78 -8.63 23.83
C GLN A 356 1.45 -9.95 24.52
N ASP A 357 1.34 -9.96 25.85
CA ASP A 357 0.98 -11.17 26.61
C ASP A 357 -0.40 -11.72 26.18
N ILE A 358 -1.40 -10.85 25.97
CA ILE A 358 -2.73 -11.27 25.49
C ILE A 358 -2.65 -11.86 24.08
N LEU A 359 -1.87 -11.25 23.19
CA LEU A 359 -1.67 -11.73 21.83
C LEU A 359 -0.96 -13.09 21.81
N ASP A 360 0.14 -13.23 22.55
CA ASP A 360 0.93 -14.47 22.61
C ASP A 360 0.06 -15.65 23.09
N ASN A 361 -0.81 -15.41 24.07
CA ASN A 361 -1.80 -16.38 24.53
C ASN A 361 -2.84 -16.72 23.45
N ALA A 362 -3.36 -15.73 22.73
CA ALA A 362 -4.34 -15.96 21.66
C ALA A 362 -3.74 -16.74 20.49
N TYR A 363 -2.51 -16.42 20.10
CA TYR A 363 -1.77 -17.09 19.03
C TYR A 363 -1.44 -18.55 19.36
N SER A 364 -1.14 -18.85 20.63
CA SER A 364 -0.88 -20.23 21.09
C SER A 364 -2.08 -21.16 20.93
N GLN A 365 -3.29 -20.61 20.81
CA GLN A 365 -4.54 -21.38 20.67
C GLN A 365 -5.09 -21.37 19.24
N ALA A 366 -4.44 -20.67 18.31
CA ALA A 366 -4.92 -20.49 16.95
C ALA A 366 -4.53 -21.69 16.05
N SER A 367 -5.50 -22.18 15.28
CA SER A 367 -5.25 -23.18 14.24
C SER A 367 -4.80 -22.48 12.94
N PRO A 368 -3.75 -22.97 12.26
CA PRO A 368 -3.32 -22.40 10.98
C PRO A 368 -4.41 -22.56 9.92
N ILE A 369 -4.58 -21.52 9.10
CA ILE A 369 -5.57 -21.50 8.02
C ILE A 369 -4.99 -22.24 6.81
N PRO A 370 -5.75 -23.14 6.15
CA PRO A 370 -5.41 -23.58 4.82
C PRO A 370 -5.54 -22.38 3.87
N ILE A 371 -4.40 -21.80 3.45
CA ILE A 371 -4.37 -20.79 2.39
C ILE A 371 -4.89 -21.47 1.12
N LEU A 372 -6.11 -21.14 0.72
CA LEU A 372 -6.64 -21.57 -0.57
C LEU A 372 -5.81 -20.89 -1.65
N GLN A 373 -4.93 -21.66 -2.30
CA GLN A 373 -4.27 -21.20 -3.51
C GLN A 373 -5.33 -21.13 -4.61
N TYR A 374 -5.55 -19.93 -5.14
CA TYR A 374 -6.29 -19.79 -6.39
C TYR A 374 -5.56 -20.61 -7.46
N SER A 375 -6.20 -21.71 -7.89
CA SER A 375 -5.70 -22.53 -8.99
C SER A 375 -6.73 -22.48 -10.10
N PHE A 376 -6.36 -21.82 -11.20
CA PHE A 376 -7.10 -21.94 -12.45
C PHE A 376 -6.55 -23.15 -13.19
N GLN A 377 -7.40 -24.15 -13.43
CA GLN A 377 -7.10 -25.20 -14.39
C GLN A 377 -7.71 -24.77 -15.73
N PRO A 378 -6.89 -24.41 -16.73
CA PRO A 378 -7.40 -24.13 -18.06
C PRO A 378 -8.14 -25.35 -18.58
N SER A 379 -9.20 -25.12 -19.36
CA SER A 379 -9.83 -26.19 -20.12
C SER A 379 -8.76 -26.91 -20.96
N GLN A 380 -8.51 -28.18 -20.66
CA GLN A 380 -7.61 -29.04 -21.45
C GLN A 380 -8.29 -29.57 -22.72
N THR A 381 -9.52 -29.15 -23.00
CA THR A 381 -10.12 -29.42 -24.31
C THR A 381 -9.30 -28.68 -25.36
N VAL A 382 -8.35 -29.40 -25.94
CA VAL A 382 -7.83 -29.06 -27.25
C VAL A 382 -9.07 -29.01 -28.12
N PRO A 383 -9.48 -27.82 -28.63
CA PRO A 383 -10.57 -27.79 -29.59
C PRO A 383 -10.20 -28.78 -30.69
N PRO A 384 -11.12 -29.67 -31.09
CA PRO A 384 -10.79 -30.72 -32.05
C PRO A 384 -10.07 -30.08 -33.23
N ARG A 385 -8.93 -30.68 -33.65
CA ARG A 385 -8.18 -30.28 -34.85
C ARG A 385 -8.97 -30.55 -36.15
N THR A 386 -10.30 -30.63 -36.07
CA THR A 386 -11.16 -30.46 -37.22
C THR A 386 -10.91 -29.07 -37.78
N SER A 387 -10.82 -28.99 -39.10
CA SER A 387 -10.62 -27.75 -39.83
C SER A 387 -11.47 -26.64 -39.21
N TRP A 388 -10.90 -25.44 -39.06
CA TRP A 388 -11.61 -24.24 -38.62
C TRP A 388 -12.71 -23.79 -39.62
N SER A 389 -13.13 -24.69 -40.51
CA SER A 389 -14.32 -24.58 -41.32
C SER A 389 -15.52 -24.98 -40.46
N LEU A 390 -16.24 -24.00 -39.94
CA LEU A 390 -17.67 -24.17 -39.70
C LEU A 390 -18.34 -23.83 -41.02
N THR A 391 -18.70 -24.86 -41.78
CA THR A 391 -19.57 -24.70 -42.93
C THR A 391 -20.96 -24.24 -42.45
N VAL A 392 -21.69 -23.55 -43.32
CA VAL A 392 -23.07 -23.12 -43.00
C VAL A 392 -23.93 -24.32 -42.62
N ASP A 393 -23.73 -25.46 -43.30
CA ASP A 393 -24.42 -26.72 -43.00
C ASP A 393 -24.13 -27.25 -41.59
N GLU A 394 -22.89 -27.15 -41.11
CA GLU A 394 -22.51 -27.55 -39.74
C GLU A 394 -23.08 -26.60 -38.66
N LEU A 395 -23.29 -25.33 -39.01
CA LEU A 395 -23.90 -24.34 -38.11
C LEU A 395 -25.37 -24.68 -37.84
N PHE A 396 -26.08 -25.20 -38.84
CA PHE A 396 -27.48 -25.61 -38.77
C PHE A 396 -27.69 -27.09 -38.41
N ALA A 397 -26.64 -27.92 -38.45
CA ALA A 397 -26.69 -29.33 -38.07
C ALA A 397 -26.62 -29.56 -36.54
N ARG A 398 -26.41 -28.52 -35.73
CA ARG A 398 -26.37 -28.67 -34.26
C ARG A 398 -27.77 -29.02 -33.74
N PRO A 399 -27.95 -30.17 -33.07
CA PRO A 399 -29.21 -30.47 -32.40
C PRO A 399 -29.47 -29.41 -31.32
N ALA A 400 -30.74 -29.04 -31.15
CA ALA A 400 -31.15 -28.11 -30.10
C ALA A 400 -30.59 -28.56 -28.74
N LEU A 401 -30.01 -27.63 -27.98
CA LEU A 401 -29.49 -27.88 -26.63
C LEU A 401 -30.61 -28.52 -25.78
N SER A 402 -30.47 -29.81 -25.47
CA SER A 402 -31.30 -30.45 -24.47
C SER A 402 -30.78 -30.04 -23.09
N LEU A 403 -31.62 -29.31 -22.35
CA LEU A 403 -31.40 -29.06 -20.93
C LEU A 403 -31.58 -30.39 -20.20
N GLN A 404 -30.49 -31.15 -20.02
CA GLN A 404 -30.50 -32.28 -19.11
C GLN A 404 -30.43 -31.75 -17.67
N ALA A 405 -31.53 -31.92 -16.94
CA ALA A 405 -31.58 -31.68 -15.50
C ALA A 405 -30.61 -32.65 -14.80
N HIS A 406 -29.59 -32.09 -14.18
CA HIS A 406 -28.62 -32.85 -13.40
C HIS A 406 -29.31 -33.27 -12.08
N VAL A 407 -29.66 -34.55 -11.95
CA VAL A 407 -30.07 -35.14 -10.68
C VAL A 407 -28.79 -35.53 -9.93
N PRO A 408 -28.57 -35.08 -8.68
CA PRO A 408 -27.41 -35.48 -7.89
C PRO A 408 -27.54 -36.94 -7.44
N PRO A 409 -26.43 -37.69 -7.32
CA PRO A 409 -26.47 -39.08 -6.88
C PRO A 409 -26.89 -39.16 -5.40
N ALA A 410 -27.76 -40.13 -5.10
CA ALA A 410 -28.16 -40.48 -3.75
C ALA A 410 -26.95 -40.95 -2.94
N CYS A 411 -26.83 -40.45 -1.71
CA CYS A 411 -25.89 -40.98 -0.72
C CYS A 411 -26.31 -42.41 -0.36
N ASN A 412 -25.43 -43.37 -0.58
CA ASN A 412 -25.55 -44.69 0.04
C ASN A 412 -24.95 -44.66 1.44
N ASN A 413 -25.68 -45.29 2.37
CA ASN A 413 -25.42 -45.38 3.81
C ASN A 413 -24.02 -45.87 4.20
#